data_AF-A0A251XH56-F1
#
_entry.id   AF-A0A251XH56-F1
#
_cell.length_a   1.000
_cell.length_b   1.000
_cell.length_c   1.000
_cell.angle_alpha   90.00
_cell.angle_beta   90.00
_cell.angle_gamma   90.00
#
_symmetry.space_group_name_H-M   'P 1'
#
loop_
_entity.id
_entity.type
_entity.pdbx_description
1 polymer ?
#
loop_
_entity_poly.entity_id
_entity_poly.type
_entity_poly.pdbx_seq_one_letter_code
_entity_poly.pdbx_strand_id
1 'polypeptide(L)'
;MRDVRARLRGTIYEGTEPAHGRLGDLYSPRQIVDFCLDLGEVMLASGADVRAVEIAIVAVSTKWNLAPLELDITGTAITIQYAPLECPPLVKLRVVTAEGSDLHRLSLVYQIVDELLHDDRDMTSAVDGLVEVLKSPPRWPSWITDAAMGLFGVSVSLQAGGSLPGAVGAFLLMIGAMVLGRQLSRRGIPPFFVVAVQSAIVAAVGTLAIWSGVMPAGAPPRWSRPWWC
;
A
#
# COMPACT_ATOMS: atom_id res chain seq x y z
N MET A 1 22.68 -0.50 -25.32
CA MET A 1 22.55 -0.92 -23.90
C MET A 1 21.81 0.20 -23.18
N ARG A 2 20.54 0.00 -22.81
CA ARG A 2 19.79 1.02 -22.06
C ARG A 2 20.39 1.11 -20.66
N ASP A 3 20.88 2.29 -20.29
CA ASP A 3 21.46 2.51 -18.97
C ASP A 3 20.34 2.44 -17.92
N VAL A 4 20.29 1.35 -17.16
CA VAL A 4 19.30 1.12 -16.10
C VAL A 4 19.41 2.22 -15.04
N ARG A 5 20.60 2.81 -14.85
CA ARG A 5 20.84 3.93 -13.91
C ARG A 5 20.13 5.22 -14.33
N ALA A 6 19.74 5.36 -15.60
CA ALA A 6 18.92 6.50 -16.02
C ALA A 6 17.58 6.56 -15.27
N ARG A 7 17.09 5.42 -14.73
CA ARG A 7 15.88 5.38 -13.89
C ARG A 7 16.08 5.97 -12.48
N LEU A 8 17.32 6.11 -12.01
CA LEU A 8 17.64 6.66 -10.68
C LEU A 8 17.70 8.19 -10.63
N ARG A 9 17.77 8.86 -11.79
CA ARG A 9 17.86 10.34 -11.85
C ARG A 9 16.63 11.02 -11.26
N GLY A 10 16.82 11.97 -10.34
CA GLY A 10 15.75 12.67 -9.65
C GLY A 10 15.04 11.86 -8.56
N THR A 11 15.63 10.73 -8.13
CA THR A 11 15.11 9.89 -7.05
C THR A 11 15.97 10.00 -5.79
N ILE A 12 15.46 9.53 -4.65
CA ILE A 12 16.22 9.49 -3.39
C ILE A 12 17.50 8.64 -3.47
N TYR A 13 17.66 7.82 -4.51
CA TYR A 13 18.81 6.93 -4.73
C TYR A 13 19.69 7.36 -5.93
N GLU A 14 19.60 8.62 -6.36
CA GLU A 14 20.43 9.14 -7.46
C GLU A 14 21.94 9.04 -7.18
N GLY A 15 22.33 9.12 -5.89
CA GLY A 15 23.72 9.03 -5.44
C GLY A 15 24.25 7.62 -5.20
N THR A 16 23.51 6.56 -5.57
CA THR A 16 23.98 5.18 -5.36
C THR A 16 25.13 4.86 -6.32
N GLU A 17 26.36 4.94 -5.80
CA GLU A 17 27.56 4.55 -6.56
C GLU A 17 27.72 3.03 -6.60
N PRO A 18 28.18 2.44 -7.71
CA PRO A 18 28.47 1.02 -7.78
C PRO A 18 29.63 0.71 -6.85
N ALA A 19 29.44 -0.24 -5.92
CA ALA A 19 30.55 -0.73 -5.11
C ALA A 19 31.55 -1.45 -6.04
N HIS A 20 32.65 -0.77 -6.37
CA HIS A 20 33.72 -1.35 -7.20
C HIS A 20 34.57 -2.28 -6.34
N GLY A 21 34.38 -3.59 -6.52
CA GLY A 21 35.26 -4.63 -6.00
C GLY A 21 34.97 -5.11 -4.58
N ARG A 22 35.20 -6.42 -4.37
CA ARG A 22 35.03 -7.27 -3.15
C ARG A 22 33.62 -7.72 -2.74
N LEU A 23 32.54 -6.99 -3.01
CA LEU A 23 31.18 -7.44 -2.65
C LEU A 23 30.50 -8.33 -3.70
N GLY A 24 30.93 -8.28 -4.95
CA GLY A 24 30.48 -9.21 -6.00
C GLY A 24 30.90 -10.67 -5.78
N ASP A 25 31.89 -10.90 -4.90
CA ASP A 25 32.37 -12.24 -4.50
C ASP A 25 31.64 -12.79 -3.26
N LEU A 26 30.91 -11.97 -2.49
CA LEU A 26 30.22 -12.41 -1.27
C LEU A 26 28.87 -13.08 -1.56
N TYR A 27 28.19 -12.65 -2.63
CA TYR A 27 26.85 -13.13 -2.97
C TYR A 27 26.77 -13.51 -4.45
N SER A 28 26.20 -14.69 -4.72
CA SER A 28 25.94 -15.13 -6.09
C SER A 28 24.95 -14.18 -6.77
N PRO A 29 25.08 -13.90 -8.08
CA PRO A 29 24.09 -13.14 -8.83
C PRO A 29 22.66 -13.67 -8.65
N ARG A 30 22.50 -14.98 -8.44
CA ARG A 30 21.20 -15.60 -8.14
C ARG A 30 20.60 -15.14 -6.83
N GLN A 31 21.41 -14.99 -5.78
CA GLN A 31 20.97 -14.55 -4.45
C GLN A 31 20.56 -13.07 -4.48
N ILE A 32 21.30 -12.24 -5.22
CA ILE A 32 20.96 -10.82 -5.37
C ILE A 32 19.64 -10.67 -6.14
N VAL A 33 19.44 -11.45 -7.20
CA VAL A 33 18.15 -11.45 -7.92
C VAL A 33 17.01 -11.97 -7.04
N ASP A 34 17.24 -12.99 -6.22
CA ASP A 34 16.23 -13.46 -5.25
C ASP A 34 15.87 -12.37 -4.24
N PHE A 35 16.86 -11.68 -3.69
CA PHE A 35 16.65 -10.55 -2.79
C PHE A 35 15.85 -9.42 -3.46
N CYS A 36 16.17 -9.06 -4.70
CA CYS A 36 15.41 -8.05 -5.45
C CYS A 36 13.94 -8.44 -5.64
N LEU A 37 13.67 -9.72 -5.90
CA LEU A 37 12.30 -10.22 -6.01
C LEU A 37 11.58 -10.23 -4.66
N ASP A 38 12.26 -10.64 -3.58
CA ASP A 38 11.70 -10.63 -2.22
C ASP A 38 11.37 -9.19 -1.80
N LEU A 39 12.28 -8.25 -2.06
CA LEU A 39 12.06 -6.82 -1.83
C LEU A 39 10.85 -6.32 -2.61
N GLY A 40 10.81 -6.59 -3.92
CA GLY A 40 9.69 -6.16 -4.76
C GLY A 40 8.36 -6.76 -4.33
N GLU A 41 8.36 -8.03 -3.91
CA GLU A 41 7.20 -8.72 -3.39
C GLU A 41 6.69 -8.05 -2.11
N VAL A 42 7.55 -7.80 -1.13
CA VAL A 42 7.14 -7.17 0.13
C VAL A 42 6.67 -5.74 -0.08
N MET A 43 7.35 -4.97 -0.94
CA MET A 43 6.94 -3.60 -1.27
C MET A 43 5.57 -3.57 -1.95
N LEU A 44 5.34 -4.38 -2.99
CA LEU A 44 4.05 -4.44 -3.68
C LEU A 44 2.95 -5.00 -2.77
N ALA A 45 3.24 -6.03 -1.97
CA ALA A 45 2.30 -6.58 -1.01
C ALA A 45 1.89 -5.57 0.07
N SER A 46 2.77 -4.62 0.40
CA SER A 46 2.48 -3.51 1.33
C SER A 46 1.77 -2.32 0.66
N GLY A 47 1.60 -2.34 -0.66
CA GLY A 47 0.93 -1.29 -1.43
C GLY A 47 1.85 -0.19 -1.98
N ALA A 48 3.13 -0.48 -2.20
CA ALA A 48 4.04 0.45 -2.90
C ALA A 48 3.61 0.71 -4.35
N ASP A 49 3.91 1.90 -4.85
CA ASP A 49 3.78 2.19 -6.28
C ASP A 49 4.83 1.43 -7.11
N VAL A 50 4.43 0.98 -8.29
CA VAL A 50 5.29 0.18 -9.18
C VAL A 50 6.60 0.91 -9.47
N ARG A 51 6.56 2.22 -9.74
CA ARG A 51 7.77 2.99 -10.03
C ARG A 51 8.72 3.04 -8.84
N ALA A 52 8.19 3.19 -7.63
CA ALA A 52 9.02 3.20 -6.43
C ALA A 52 9.72 1.86 -6.21
N VAL A 53 9.04 0.75 -6.50
CA VAL A 53 9.61 -0.60 -6.47
C VAL A 53 10.71 -0.75 -7.51
N GLU A 54 10.49 -0.32 -8.76
CA GLU A 54 11.51 -0.35 -9.80
C GLU A 54 12.77 0.41 -9.38
N ILE A 55 12.59 1.62 -8.83
CA ILE A 55 13.69 2.47 -8.38
C ILE A 55 14.49 1.78 -7.27
N ALA A 56 13.82 1.19 -6.27
CA ALA A 56 14.49 0.47 -5.19
C ALA A 56 15.27 -0.75 -5.70
N ILE A 57 14.67 -1.57 -6.56
CA ILE A 57 15.34 -2.74 -7.15
C ILE A 57 16.54 -2.31 -8.01
N VAL A 58 16.40 -1.24 -8.79
CA VAL A 58 17.52 -0.70 -9.58
C VAL A 58 18.64 -0.18 -8.68
N ALA A 59 18.33 0.55 -7.60
CA ALA A 59 19.34 1.04 -6.66
C ALA A 59 20.12 -0.12 -6.01
N VAL A 60 19.39 -1.12 -5.52
CA VAL A 60 19.95 -2.35 -4.94
C VAL A 60 20.80 -3.12 -5.95
N SER A 61 20.33 -3.28 -7.18
CA SER A 61 21.10 -3.96 -8.25
C SER A 61 22.35 -3.18 -8.65
N THR A 62 22.31 -1.83 -8.60
CA THR A 62 23.44 -0.96 -8.91
C THR A 62 24.52 -1.06 -7.83
N LYS A 63 24.12 -1.16 -6.54
CA LYS A 63 25.05 -1.35 -5.43
C LYS A 63 25.98 -2.55 -5.66
N TRP A 64 25.43 -3.69 -6.09
CA TRP A 64 26.20 -4.90 -6.39
C TRP A 64 26.66 -5.04 -7.85
N ASN A 65 26.54 -3.97 -8.64
CA ASN A 65 26.97 -3.94 -10.04
C ASN A 65 26.37 -5.05 -10.92
N LEU A 66 25.09 -5.40 -10.70
CA LEU A 66 24.34 -6.32 -11.56
C LEU A 66 23.95 -5.61 -12.86
N ALA A 67 24.85 -5.60 -13.84
CA ALA A 67 24.58 -5.18 -15.21
C ALA A 67 24.98 -6.30 -16.19
N PRO A 68 24.17 -6.62 -17.22
CA PRO A 68 22.88 -6.04 -17.64
C PRO A 68 21.66 -6.70 -16.97
N LEU A 69 20.77 -5.90 -16.38
CA LEU A 69 19.53 -6.32 -15.73
C LEU A 69 18.32 -5.64 -16.38
N GLU A 70 17.33 -6.42 -16.81
CA GLU A 70 16.02 -5.90 -17.25
C GLU A 70 14.95 -6.29 -16.24
N LEU A 71 14.13 -5.30 -15.88
CA LEU A 71 13.03 -5.45 -14.94
C LEU A 71 11.73 -5.05 -15.62
N ASP A 72 10.73 -5.91 -15.48
CA ASP A 72 9.36 -5.69 -15.93
C ASP A 72 8.38 -6.03 -14.80
N ILE A 73 7.43 -5.13 -14.53
CA ILE A 73 6.35 -5.34 -13.58
C ILE A 73 5.03 -5.19 -14.32
N THR A 74 4.32 -6.30 -14.50
CA THR A 74 3.05 -6.35 -15.20
C THR A 74 1.97 -6.87 -14.27
N GLY A 75 1.07 -5.98 -13.83
CA GLY A 75 0.01 -6.30 -12.89
C GLY A 75 0.59 -6.69 -11.52
N THR A 76 0.50 -7.98 -11.17
CA THR A 76 1.05 -8.55 -9.92
C THR A 76 2.30 -9.40 -10.15
N ALA A 77 2.80 -9.48 -11.39
CA ALA A 77 3.98 -10.26 -11.72
C ALA A 77 5.22 -9.35 -11.82
N ILE A 78 6.27 -9.72 -11.09
CA ILE A 78 7.61 -9.13 -11.21
C ILE A 78 8.47 -10.10 -12.00
N THR A 79 9.05 -9.62 -13.10
CA THR A 79 9.97 -10.39 -13.94
C THR A 79 11.34 -9.70 -13.94
N ILE A 80 12.37 -10.44 -13.56
CA ILE A 80 13.75 -9.99 -13.61
C ILE A 80 14.53 -10.88 -14.58
N GLN A 81 15.19 -10.24 -15.55
CA GLN A 81 16.03 -10.90 -16.54
C GLN A 81 17.46 -10.40 -16.39
N TYR A 82 18.37 -11.31 -16.07
CA TYR A 82 19.79 -11.04 -15.93
C TYR A 82 20.55 -11.87 -16.96
N ALA A 83 21.16 -11.23 -17.95
CA ALA A 83 21.82 -11.90 -19.07
C ALA A 83 23.24 -11.37 -19.31
N PRO A 84 24.19 -11.66 -18.40
CA PRO A 84 25.60 -11.32 -18.59
C PRO A 84 26.23 -12.17 -19.71
N LEU A 85 27.30 -11.67 -20.32
CA LEU A 85 28.06 -12.38 -21.37
C LEU A 85 28.84 -13.59 -20.82
N GLU A 86 29.20 -13.56 -19.54
CA GLU A 86 30.13 -14.50 -18.91
C GLU A 86 29.44 -15.64 -18.16
N CYS A 87 28.14 -15.55 -17.93
CA CYS A 87 27.36 -16.53 -17.15
C CYS A 87 26.04 -16.89 -17.86
N PRO A 88 25.46 -18.07 -17.58
CA PRO A 88 24.16 -18.43 -18.14
C PRO A 88 23.09 -17.39 -17.78
N PRO A 89 22.21 -17.02 -18.74
CA PRO A 89 21.14 -16.09 -18.47
C PRO A 89 20.19 -16.62 -17.40
N LEU A 90 19.74 -15.73 -16.53
CA LEU A 90 18.82 -16.01 -15.44
C LEU A 90 17.55 -15.19 -15.64
N VAL A 91 16.42 -15.87 -15.74
CA VAL A 91 15.10 -15.25 -15.75
C VAL A 91 14.34 -15.78 -14.54
N LYS A 92 13.85 -14.88 -13.70
CA LYS A 92 13.01 -15.23 -12.56
C LYS A 92 11.74 -14.40 -12.57
N LEU A 93 10.65 -15.05 -12.18
CA LEU A 93 9.32 -14.45 -12.09
C LEU A 93 8.74 -14.71 -10.71
N ARG A 94 8.17 -13.68 -10.10
CA ARG A 94 7.48 -13.73 -8.81
C ARG A 94 6.09 -13.15 -8.99
N VAL A 95 5.06 -13.90 -8.60
CA VAL A 95 3.69 -13.39 -8.55
C VAL A 95 3.40 -12.96 -7.12
N VAL A 96 3.09 -11.68 -6.94
CA VAL A 96 2.79 -11.09 -5.65
C VAL A 96 1.31 -11.26 -5.35
N THR A 97 1.00 -11.70 -4.13
CA THR A 97 -0.37 -11.65 -3.61
C THR A 97 -0.51 -10.40 -2.78
N ALA A 98 -1.22 -9.39 -3.28
CA ALA A 98 -1.39 -8.13 -2.57
C ALA A 98 -2.33 -8.29 -1.37
N GLU A 99 -1.87 -7.91 -0.17
CA GLU A 99 -2.64 -7.93 1.07
C GLU A 99 -2.96 -6.50 1.53
N GLY A 100 -3.76 -5.77 0.76
CA GLY A 100 -4.14 -4.40 1.13
C GLY A 100 -2.95 -3.42 1.24
N SER A 101 -3.21 -2.17 1.64
CA SER A 101 -2.16 -1.17 1.83
C SER A 101 -1.81 -1.05 3.31
N ASP A 102 -0.57 -1.37 3.65
CA ASP A 102 -0.01 -1.14 4.99
C ASP A 102 1.21 -0.22 4.86
N LEU A 103 0.94 1.08 5.01
CA LEU A 103 1.96 2.12 4.92
C LEU A 103 3.01 2.01 6.03
N HIS A 104 2.68 1.37 7.16
CA HIS A 104 3.67 1.16 8.21
C HIS A 104 4.68 0.09 7.81
N ARG A 105 4.22 -1.05 7.29
CA ARG A 105 5.10 -2.07 6.71
C ARG A 105 5.95 -1.48 5.59
N LEU A 106 5.33 -0.71 4.70
CA LEU A 106 6.04 -0.04 3.62
C LEU A 106 7.15 0.90 4.13
N SER A 107 6.90 1.66 5.20
CA SER A 107 7.93 2.52 5.80
C SER A 107 9.13 1.74 6.35
N LEU A 108 8.89 0.58 6.97
CA LEU A 108 9.95 -0.29 7.49
C LEU A 108 10.79 -0.89 6.36
N VAL A 109 10.16 -1.25 5.24
CA VAL A 109 10.87 -1.76 4.06
C VAL A 109 11.78 -0.68 3.48
N TYR A 110 11.31 0.56 3.34
CA TYR A 110 12.16 1.66 2.87
C TYR A 110 13.36 1.89 3.80
N GLN A 111 13.16 1.77 5.11
CA GLN A 111 14.25 1.87 6.09
C GLN A 111 15.27 0.73 5.90
N ILE A 112 14.83 -0.51 5.70
CA ILE A 112 15.74 -1.65 5.43
C ILE A 112 16.53 -1.42 4.14
N VAL A 113 15.90 -0.91 3.08
CA VAL A 113 16.58 -0.59 1.82
C VAL A 113 17.60 0.52 2.02
N ASP A 114 17.27 1.56 2.77
CA ASP A 114 18.17 2.68 3.04
C ASP A 114 19.40 2.25 3.87
N GLU A 115 19.18 1.50 4.95
CA GLU A 115 20.23 0.87 5.77
C GLU A 115 21.12 -0.05 4.92
N LEU A 116 20.49 -0.84 4.03
CA LEU A 116 21.21 -1.71 3.12
C LEU A 116 22.04 -0.89 2.13
N LEU A 117 21.56 0.23 1.58
CA LEU A 117 22.30 1.03 0.61
C LEU A 117 23.49 1.78 1.24
N HIS A 118 23.39 2.16 2.51
CA HIS A 118 24.45 2.86 3.26
C HIS A 118 25.48 1.95 3.95
N ASP A 119 25.46 0.64 3.67
CA ASP A 119 26.33 -0.38 4.30
C ASP A 119 26.13 -0.54 5.83
N ASP A 120 25.02 -0.01 6.38
CA ASP A 120 24.66 -0.18 7.79
C ASP A 120 24.09 -1.58 8.10
N ARG A 121 23.65 -2.32 7.07
CA ARG A 121 23.05 -3.64 7.19
C ARG A 121 23.49 -4.59 6.07
N ASP A 122 23.80 -5.83 6.43
CA ASP A 122 24.14 -6.90 5.49
C ASP A 122 22.92 -7.50 4.78
N MET A 123 23.10 -8.07 3.58
CA MET A 123 22.02 -8.64 2.76
C MET A 123 21.27 -9.76 3.49
N THR A 124 21.99 -10.64 4.20
CA THR A 124 21.36 -11.73 4.96
C THR A 124 20.45 -11.17 6.05
N SER A 125 20.91 -10.14 6.76
CA SER A 125 20.12 -9.45 7.79
C SER A 125 18.96 -8.64 7.21
N ALA A 126 19.06 -8.19 5.95
CA ALA A 126 17.99 -7.50 5.24
C ALA A 126 16.88 -8.49 4.83
N VAL A 127 17.21 -9.69 4.36
CA VAL A 127 16.24 -10.77 4.09
C VAL A 127 15.45 -11.10 5.35
N ASP A 128 16.14 -11.34 6.47
CA ASP A 128 15.47 -11.63 7.75
C ASP A 128 14.59 -10.45 8.20
N GLY A 129 15.04 -9.22 7.98
CA GLY A 129 14.26 -8.00 8.23
C GLY A 129 12.97 -7.94 7.43
N LEU A 130 13.01 -8.28 6.12
CA LEU A 130 11.83 -8.32 5.26
C LEU A 130 10.81 -9.37 5.76
N VAL A 131 11.28 -10.54 6.18
CA VAL A 131 10.43 -11.59 6.76
C VAL A 131 9.78 -11.13 8.07
N GLU A 132 10.51 -10.41 8.91
CA GLU A 132 9.97 -9.88 10.16
C GLU A 132 8.91 -8.79 9.93
N VAL A 133 9.12 -7.94 8.93
CA VAL A 133 8.13 -6.93 8.51
C VAL A 133 6.83 -7.60 8.03
N LEU A 134 6.92 -8.71 7.28
CA LEU A 134 5.74 -9.47 6.86
C LEU A 134 4.98 -10.09 8.04
N LYS A 135 5.69 -10.51 9.09
CA LYS A 135 5.09 -11.10 10.31
C LYS A 135 4.57 -10.06 11.29
N SER A 136 4.98 -8.80 11.15
CA SER A 136 4.66 -7.75 12.10
C SER A 136 3.14 -7.51 12.18
N PRO A 137 2.53 -7.52 13.37
CA PRO A 137 1.10 -7.27 13.51
C PRO A 137 0.75 -5.83 13.10
N PRO A 138 -0.51 -5.56 12.73
CA PRO A 138 -0.96 -4.19 12.41
C PRO A 138 -0.64 -3.23 13.55
N ARG A 139 -0.02 -2.10 13.23
CA ARG A 139 0.41 -1.09 14.23
C ARG A 139 -0.74 -0.55 15.08
N TRP A 140 -1.92 -0.42 14.48
CA TRP A 140 -3.08 0.16 15.13
C TRP A 140 -4.16 -0.89 15.38
N PRO A 141 -4.69 -0.98 16.61
CA PRO A 141 -5.83 -1.84 16.88
C PRO A 141 -7.05 -1.34 16.12
N SER A 142 -7.89 -2.29 15.69
CA SER A 142 -9.02 -2.01 14.79
C SER A 142 -10.07 -1.04 15.37
N TRP A 143 -10.14 -0.89 16.70
CA TRP A 143 -11.06 0.06 17.34
C TRP A 143 -10.68 1.52 17.07
N ILE A 144 -9.39 1.83 16.92
CA ILE A 144 -8.92 3.19 16.61
C ILE A 144 -9.33 3.56 15.18
N THR A 145 -9.17 2.62 14.24
CA THR A 145 -9.60 2.83 12.85
C THR A 145 -11.11 3.02 12.75
N ASP A 146 -11.88 2.30 13.57
CA ASP A 146 -13.34 2.46 13.61
C ASP A 146 -13.75 3.80 14.20
N ALA A 147 -13.12 4.22 15.30
CA ALA A 147 -13.41 5.50 15.93
C ALA A 147 -13.08 6.67 14.99
N ALA A 148 -11.95 6.62 14.29
CA ALA A 148 -11.56 7.62 13.31
C ALA A 148 -12.55 7.71 12.13
N MET A 149 -12.99 6.56 11.62
CA MET A 149 -13.97 6.51 10.53
C MET A 149 -15.37 6.91 10.99
N GLY A 150 -15.77 6.55 12.20
CA GLY A 150 -16.98 7.07 12.83
C GLY A 150 -16.96 8.59 12.92
N LEU A 151 -15.84 9.17 13.38
CA LEU A 151 -15.65 10.62 13.44
C LEU A 151 -15.68 11.27 12.05
N PHE A 152 -15.14 10.60 11.03
CA PHE A 152 -15.27 11.02 9.63
C PHE A 152 -16.75 11.07 9.20
N GLY A 153 -17.55 10.06 9.55
CA GLY A 153 -19.00 10.04 9.32
C GLY A 153 -19.73 11.21 10.01
N VAL A 154 -19.36 11.54 11.25
CA VAL A 154 -19.87 12.72 11.98
C VAL A 154 -19.58 14.01 11.23
N SER A 155 -18.33 14.19 10.79
CA SER A 155 -17.91 15.39 10.06
C SER A 155 -18.68 15.57 8.75
N VAL A 156 -18.86 14.50 7.97
CA VAL A 156 -19.64 14.51 6.73
C VAL A 156 -21.12 14.83 7.01
N SER A 157 -21.69 14.26 8.07
CA SER A 157 -23.08 14.54 8.47
C SER A 157 -23.30 16.01 8.84
N LEU A 158 -22.38 16.61 9.61
CA LEU A 158 -22.45 18.02 9.98
C LEU A 158 -22.27 18.95 8.76
N GLN A 159 -21.35 18.60 7.84
CA GLN A 159 -21.19 19.33 6.59
C GLN A 159 -22.43 19.29 5.69
N ALA A 160 -23.17 18.18 5.72
CA ALA A 160 -24.45 18.04 5.00
C ALA A 160 -25.61 18.82 5.65
N GLY A 161 -25.38 19.56 6.75
CA GLY A 161 -26.40 20.29 7.49
C GLY A 161 -27.19 19.43 8.48
N GLY A 162 -26.64 18.28 8.88
CA GLY A 162 -27.24 17.37 9.86
C GLY A 162 -27.31 17.97 11.27
N SER A 163 -28.31 17.52 12.04
CA SER A 163 -28.47 17.87 13.46
C SER A 163 -27.57 17.01 14.36
N LEU A 164 -27.38 17.42 15.63
CA LEU A 164 -26.59 16.64 16.62
C LEU A 164 -27.04 15.17 16.73
N PRO A 165 -28.35 14.85 16.75
CA PRO A 165 -28.82 13.45 16.70
C PRO A 165 -28.46 12.73 15.39
N GLY A 166 -28.48 13.45 14.26
CA GLY A 166 -28.06 12.90 12.97
C GLY A 166 -26.57 12.56 12.94
N ALA A 167 -25.73 13.39 13.57
CA ALA A 167 -24.31 13.13 13.71
C ALA A 167 -24.02 11.87 14.55
N VAL A 168 -24.70 11.69 15.68
CA VAL A 168 -24.57 10.46 16.50
C VAL A 168 -25.08 9.23 15.73
N GLY A 169 -26.18 9.38 14.98
CA GLY A 169 -26.68 8.32 14.10
C GLY A 169 -25.67 7.93 13.02
N ALA A 170 -25.03 8.91 12.38
CA ALA A 170 -23.98 8.68 11.38
C ALA A 170 -22.76 7.97 11.98
N PHE A 171 -22.35 8.34 13.20
CA PHE A 171 -21.26 7.67 13.92
C PHE A 171 -21.55 6.18 14.14
N LEU A 172 -22.72 5.88 14.70
CA LEU A 172 -23.13 4.50 14.99
C LEU A 172 -23.33 3.67 13.72
N LEU A 173 -23.92 4.26 12.68
CA LEU A 173 -24.11 3.61 11.40
C LEU A 173 -22.76 3.26 10.75
N MET A 174 -21.79 4.18 10.81
CA MET A 174 -20.45 3.97 10.27
C MET A 174 -19.71 2.85 11.01
N ILE A 175 -19.71 2.86 12.35
CA ILE A 175 -19.12 1.77 13.15
C ILE A 175 -19.82 0.44 12.85
N GLY A 176 -21.15 0.44 12.78
CA GLY A 176 -21.93 -0.76 12.45
C GLY A 176 -21.58 -1.33 11.08
N ALA A 177 -21.46 -0.46 10.06
CA ALA A 177 -21.03 -0.85 8.72
C ALA A 177 -19.62 -1.46 8.74
N MET A 178 -18.67 -0.90 9.49
CA MET A 178 -17.30 -1.43 9.58
C MET A 178 -17.23 -2.78 10.31
N VAL A 179 -17.95 -2.93 11.42
CA VAL A 179 -18.05 -4.20 12.15
C VAL A 179 -18.66 -5.27 11.26
N LEU A 180 -19.75 -4.95 10.56
CA LEU A 180 -20.38 -5.85 9.60
C LEU A 180 -19.41 -6.22 8.48
N GLY A 181 -18.71 -5.24 7.92
CA GLY A 181 -17.73 -5.46 6.87
C GLY A 181 -16.66 -6.46 7.27
N ARG A 182 -16.05 -6.25 8.45
CA ARG A 182 -15.08 -7.20 9.00
C ARG A 182 -15.65 -8.59 9.24
N GLN A 183 -16.89 -8.68 9.71
CA GLN A 183 -17.53 -9.98 9.94
C GLN A 183 -17.78 -10.73 8.63
N LEU A 184 -18.15 -10.02 7.55
CA LEU A 184 -18.30 -10.62 6.22
C LEU A 184 -16.94 -11.01 5.63
N SER A 185 -15.91 -10.16 5.76
CA SER A 185 -14.55 -10.48 5.32
C SER A 185 -13.99 -11.71 6.04
N ARG A 186 -14.25 -11.84 7.35
CA ARG A 186 -13.87 -13.05 8.14
C ARG A 186 -14.57 -14.33 7.68
N ARG A 187 -15.72 -14.21 7.02
CA ARG A 187 -16.45 -15.35 6.42
C ARG A 187 -15.96 -15.68 4.99
N GLY A 188 -14.91 -15.02 4.51
CA GLY A 188 -14.33 -15.27 3.19
C GLY A 188 -15.05 -14.59 2.03
N ILE A 189 -15.91 -13.59 2.30
CA ILE A 189 -16.60 -12.86 1.25
C ILE A 189 -15.62 -11.87 0.59
N PRO A 190 -15.50 -11.87 -0.76
CA PRO A 190 -14.62 -10.94 -1.46
C PRO A 190 -14.94 -9.47 -1.15
N PRO A 191 -13.92 -8.59 -1.04
CA PRO A 191 -14.10 -7.19 -0.61
C PRO A 191 -15.15 -6.42 -1.41
N PHE A 192 -15.27 -6.71 -2.71
CA PHE A 192 -16.27 -6.11 -3.59
C PHE A 192 -17.71 -6.29 -3.07
N PHE A 193 -18.08 -7.50 -2.66
CA PHE A 193 -19.41 -7.79 -2.13
C PHE A 193 -19.61 -7.20 -0.74
N VAL A 194 -18.54 -7.13 0.06
CA VAL A 194 -18.59 -6.50 1.38
C VAL A 194 -18.98 -5.03 1.26
N VAL A 195 -18.33 -4.29 0.36
CA VAL A 195 -18.62 -2.88 0.09
C VAL A 195 -20.04 -2.71 -0.47
N ALA A 196 -20.49 -3.60 -1.35
CA ALA A 196 -21.85 -3.57 -1.89
C ALA A 196 -22.90 -3.73 -0.77
N VAL A 197 -22.72 -4.71 0.13
CA VAL A 197 -23.63 -4.95 1.26
C VAL A 197 -23.60 -3.80 2.26
N GLN A 198 -22.42 -3.29 2.61
CA GLN A 198 -22.27 -2.13 3.49
C GLN A 198 -23.01 -0.91 2.91
N SER A 199 -22.81 -0.62 1.63
CA SER A 199 -23.43 0.53 0.96
C SER A 199 -24.95 0.37 0.88
N ALA A 200 -25.45 -0.83 0.57
CA ALA A 200 -26.88 -1.13 0.54
C ALA A 200 -27.54 -0.93 1.91
N ILE A 201 -26.89 -1.36 2.99
CA ILE A 201 -27.41 -1.20 4.36
C ILE A 201 -27.40 0.26 4.78
N VAL A 202 -26.30 0.98 4.53
CA VAL A 202 -26.21 2.42 4.83
C VAL A 202 -27.30 3.20 4.09
N ALA A 203 -27.50 2.90 2.81
CA ALA A 203 -28.56 3.50 2.00
C ALA A 203 -29.96 3.16 2.55
N ALA A 204 -30.24 1.89 2.84
CA ALA A 204 -31.54 1.46 3.37
C ALA A 204 -31.87 2.11 4.71
N VAL A 205 -30.90 2.16 5.64
CA VAL A 205 -31.06 2.82 6.94
C VAL A 205 -31.25 4.32 6.76
N GLY A 206 -30.49 4.95 5.86
CA GLY A 206 -30.66 6.37 5.53
C GLY A 206 -32.06 6.67 4.98
N THR A 207 -32.56 5.87 4.04
CA THR A 207 -33.92 6.01 3.48
C THR A 207 -34.99 5.81 4.56
N LEU A 208 -34.85 4.82 5.43
CA LEU A 208 -35.79 4.59 6.55
C LEU A 208 -35.78 5.74 7.57
N ALA A 209 -34.61 6.32 7.85
CA ALA A 209 -34.48 7.46 8.76
C ALA A 209 -35.18 8.72 8.21
N ILE A 210 -35.11 8.94 6.90
CA ILE A 210 -35.85 10.01 6.22
C ILE A 210 -37.36 9.71 6.25
N TRP A 211 -37.76 8.48 5.94
CA TRP A 211 -39.17 8.07 5.87
C TRP A 211 -39.87 8.13 7.24
N SER A 212 -39.17 7.75 8.31
CA SER A 212 -39.68 7.81 9.68
C SER A 212 -39.77 9.22 10.27
N GLY A 213 -39.34 10.25 9.55
CA GLY A 213 -39.41 11.65 9.99
C GLY A 213 -38.43 12.01 11.11
N VAL A 214 -37.48 11.13 11.44
CA VAL A 214 -36.40 11.39 12.41
C VAL A 214 -35.43 12.46 11.90
N MET A 215 -35.32 12.59 10.57
CA MET A 215 -34.63 13.70 9.90
C MET A 215 -35.66 14.43 9.03
N PRO A 216 -35.86 15.76 9.20
CA PRO A 216 -36.74 16.50 8.30
C PRO A 216 -36.20 16.36 6.88
N ALA A 217 -37.07 16.02 5.92
CA ALA A 217 -36.78 16.22 4.50
C ALA A 217 -36.38 17.69 4.36
N GLY A 218 -35.14 17.92 3.92
CA GLY A 218 -34.43 19.19 4.11
C GLY A 218 -35.30 20.42 3.87
N ALA A 219 -35.19 21.40 4.78
CA ALA A 219 -35.61 22.76 4.45
C ALA A 219 -34.93 23.16 3.13
N PRO A 220 -35.61 23.93 2.25
CA PRO A 220 -35.07 24.28 0.95
C PRO A 220 -33.67 24.91 1.10
N PRO A 221 -32.73 24.60 0.19
CA PRO A 221 -31.34 25.05 0.29
C PRO A 221 -31.28 26.57 0.45
N ARG A 222 -30.39 27.07 1.32
CA ARG A 222 -30.27 28.51 1.65
C ARG A 222 -30.08 29.43 0.43
N TRP A 223 -29.64 28.89 -0.71
CA TRP A 223 -29.52 29.58 -2.01
C TRP A 223 -30.86 29.84 -2.72
N SER A 224 -31.96 29.26 -2.25
CA SER A 224 -33.31 29.58 -2.72
C SER A 224 -33.88 30.86 -2.07
N ARG A 225 -33.14 31.49 -1.15
CA ARG A 225 -33.47 32.84 -0.70
C ARG A 225 -32.96 33.83 -1.73
N PRO A 226 -33.82 34.69 -2.29
CA PRO A 226 -33.38 35.77 -3.17
C PRO A 226 -32.33 36.61 -2.44
N TRP A 227 -31.26 37.00 -3.13
CA TRP A 227 -30.15 37.77 -2.55
C TRP A 227 -30.49 39.25 -2.28
N TRP A 228 -31.76 39.64 -2.51
CA TRP A 228 -32.28 41.02 -2.45
C TRP A 228 -33.27 41.23 -1.28
N CYS A 229 -33.08 40.53 -0.17
CA CYS A 229 -33.79 40.79 1.08
C CYS A 229 -32.79 40.93 2.23
#